data_AF-A0A526YLH7-F1
#
_entry.id   AF-A0A526YLH7-F1
#
_cell.length_a   1.000
_cell.length_b   1.000
_cell.length_c   1.000
_cell.angle_alpha   90.00
_cell.angle_beta   90.00
_cell.angle_gamma   90.00
#
_symmetry.space_group_name_H-M   'P 1'
#
loop_
_entity.id
_entity.type
_entity.pdbx_description
1 polymer ?
#
loop_
_entity_poly.entity_id
_entity_poly.type
_entity_poly.pdbx_seq_one_letter_code
_entity_poly.pdbx_strand_id
1 'polypeptide(L)'
;RYADTLYRDLAGQLSSPGELALLAAMAEKQGNHFLALKVGKIAGARGIDVGALSHPLGVIPETADISGSGKALAYAIARQESEFNIGAVSSAGARGLLQLMP
;
A
#
# COMPACT_ATOMS: atom_id res chain seq x y z
N ARG A 1 -6.33 5.52 -14.17
CA ARG A 1 -5.83 4.31 -14.88
C ARG A 1 -4.41 4.49 -15.40
N TYR A 2 -4.11 5.52 -16.22
CA TYR A 2 -2.73 5.77 -16.70
C TYR A 2 -1.72 6.10 -15.59
N ALA A 3 -2.14 6.81 -14.54
CA ALA A 3 -1.26 7.13 -13.42
C ALA A 3 -0.72 5.89 -12.68
N ASP A 4 -1.54 4.86 -12.47
CA ASP A 4 -1.08 3.62 -11.78
C ASP A 4 -0.01 2.89 -12.59
N THR A 5 -0.21 2.75 -13.90
CA THR A 5 0.80 2.17 -14.81
C THR A 5 2.10 2.97 -14.79
N LEU A 6 2.02 4.30 -14.91
CA LEU A 6 3.19 5.17 -14.89
C LEU A 6 4.01 5.03 -13.59
N TYR A 7 3.36 4.99 -12.43
CA TYR A 7 4.05 4.84 -11.14
C TYR A 7 4.76 3.49 -11.03
N ARG A 8 4.13 2.41 -11.50
CA ARG A 8 4.74 1.07 -11.48
C ARG A 8 5.92 0.98 -12.43
N ASP A 9 5.79 1.55 -13.62
CA ASP A 9 6.87 1.60 -14.60
C ASP A 9 8.06 2.42 -14.09
N LEU A 10 7.81 3.60 -13.50
CA LEU A 10 8.83 4.41 -12.86
C LEU A 10 9.48 3.68 -11.68
N ALA A 11 8.71 2.99 -10.84
CA ALA A 11 9.26 2.19 -9.75
C ALA A 11 10.16 1.05 -10.25
N GLY A 12 9.91 0.53 -11.44
CA GLY A 12 10.75 -0.46 -12.12
C GLY A 12 12.06 0.09 -12.67
N GLN A 13 12.15 1.40 -12.90
CA GLN A 13 13.28 2.05 -13.57
C GLN A 13 14.15 2.88 -12.61
N LEU A 14 13.55 3.58 -11.66
CA LEU A 14 14.26 4.44 -10.70
C LEU A 14 15.13 3.60 -9.76
N SER A 15 16.39 4.00 -9.56
CA SER A 15 17.33 3.24 -8.73
C SER A 15 17.71 3.95 -7.44
N SER A 16 17.42 5.25 -7.33
CA SER A 16 17.65 6.01 -6.10
C SER A 16 16.55 5.69 -5.08
N PRO A 17 16.90 5.26 -3.85
CA PRO A 17 15.93 5.14 -2.76
C PRO A 17 15.16 6.44 -2.51
N GLY A 18 15.80 7.60 -2.70
CA GLY A 18 15.16 8.90 -2.53
C GLY A 18 14.11 9.19 -3.60
N GLU A 19 14.36 8.84 -4.86
CA GLU A 19 13.37 9.01 -5.94
C GLU A 19 12.17 8.09 -5.75
N LEU A 20 12.42 6.86 -5.33
CA LEU A 20 11.36 5.90 -4.99
C LEU A 20 10.54 6.37 -3.79
N ALA A 21 11.18 6.98 -2.79
CA ALA A 21 10.50 7.58 -1.64
C ALA A 21 9.61 8.75 -2.05
N LEU A 22 10.11 9.62 -2.93
CA LEU A 22 9.31 10.72 -3.49
C LEU A 22 8.13 10.19 -4.30
N LEU A 23 8.35 9.18 -5.15
CA LEU A 23 7.28 8.57 -5.94
C LEU A 23 6.20 7.94 -5.04
N ALA A 24 6.58 7.19 -4.00
CA ALA A 24 5.64 6.64 -3.04
C ALA A 24 4.88 7.75 -2.28
N ALA A 25 5.59 8.79 -1.80
CA ALA A 25 4.97 9.91 -1.10
C ALA A 25 3.99 10.71 -1.99
N MET A 26 4.26 10.81 -3.30
CA MET A 26 3.33 11.42 -4.25
C MET A 26 2.05 10.59 -4.39
N ALA A 27 2.13 9.25 -4.36
CA ALA A 27 0.95 8.38 -4.35
C ALA A 27 0.16 8.54 -3.04
N GLU A 28 0.84 8.60 -1.89
CA GLU A 28 0.20 8.82 -0.58
C GLU A 28 -0.52 10.17 -0.50
N LYS A 29 0.09 11.25 -1.02
CA LYS A 29 -0.56 12.59 -1.09
C LYS A 29 -1.84 12.59 -1.91
N GLN A 30 -2.01 11.63 -2.81
CA GLN A 30 -3.24 11.44 -3.59
C GLN A 30 -4.23 10.48 -2.90
N GLY A 31 -3.95 10.06 -1.66
CA GLY A 31 -4.75 9.06 -0.94
C GLY A 31 -4.60 7.64 -1.47
N ASN A 32 -3.62 7.37 -2.33
CA ASN A 32 -3.45 6.07 -2.97
C ASN A 32 -2.34 5.25 -2.32
N HIS A 33 -2.62 4.76 -1.12
CA HIS A 33 -1.69 3.95 -0.35
C HIS A 33 -1.40 2.57 -0.98
N PHE A 34 -2.34 2.04 -1.76
CA PHE A 34 -2.10 0.84 -2.57
C PHE A 34 -0.96 1.07 -3.56
N LEU A 35 -0.98 2.19 -4.28
CA LEU A 35 0.07 2.54 -5.23
C LEU A 35 1.41 2.84 -4.53
N ALA A 36 1.38 3.54 -3.39
CA ALA A 36 2.57 3.76 -2.58
C ALA A 36 3.24 2.44 -2.14
N LEU A 37 2.44 1.48 -1.65
CA LEU A 37 2.92 0.14 -1.33
C LEU A 37 3.50 -0.59 -2.55
N LYS A 38 2.86 -0.47 -3.72
CA LYS A 38 3.36 -1.09 -4.96
C LYS A 38 4.73 -0.56 -5.36
N VAL A 39 4.96 0.75 -5.24
CA VAL A 39 6.29 1.36 -5.47
C VAL A 39 7.34 0.71 -4.57
N GLY A 40 7.08 0.62 -3.26
CA GLY A 40 7.97 -0.02 -2.30
C GLY A 40 8.20 -1.51 -2.59
N LYS A 41 7.16 -2.26 -2.95
CA LYS A 41 7.28 -3.69 -3.31
C LYS A 41 8.12 -3.92 -4.57
N ILE A 42 7.93 -3.10 -5.61
CA ILE A 42 8.69 -3.21 -6.86
C ILE A 42 10.17 -2.92 -6.60
N ALA A 43 10.48 -1.86 -5.85
CA ALA A 43 11.84 -1.53 -5.48
C ALA A 43 12.51 -2.61 -4.61
N GLY A 44 11.80 -3.12 -3.60
CA GLY A 44 12.28 -4.20 -2.75
C GLY A 44 12.55 -5.49 -3.52
N ALA A 45 11.69 -5.83 -4.50
CA ALA A 45 11.90 -6.97 -5.39
C ALA A 45 13.15 -6.82 -6.28
N ARG A 46 13.62 -5.59 -6.50
CA ARG A 46 14.86 -5.26 -7.21
C ARG A 46 16.09 -5.20 -6.28
N GLY A 47 15.93 -5.51 -5.00
CA GLY A 47 17.01 -5.46 -4.01
C GLY A 47 17.37 -4.05 -3.51
N ILE A 48 16.53 -3.04 -3.82
CA ILE A 48 16.72 -1.68 -3.31
C ILE A 48 16.16 -1.62 -1.89
N ASP A 49 16.99 -1.24 -0.92
CA ASP A 49 16.52 -1.00 0.44
C ASP A 49 15.66 0.27 0.47
N VAL A 50 14.37 0.06 0.69
CA VAL A 50 13.35 1.11 0.72
C VAL A 50 12.74 1.31 2.10
N GLY A 51 13.24 0.59 3.12
CA GLY A 51 12.79 0.70 4.51
C GLY A 51 11.27 0.82 4.67
N ALA A 52 10.84 1.94 5.24
CA ALA A 52 9.45 2.22 5.59
C ALA A 52 8.47 2.32 4.41
N LEU A 53 8.93 2.52 3.16
CA LEU A 53 8.04 2.59 1.99
C LEU A 53 7.22 1.31 1.78
N SER A 54 7.70 0.19 2.31
CA SER A 54 7.01 -1.10 2.26
C SER A 54 5.84 -1.23 3.25
N HIS A 55 5.64 -0.23 4.13
CA HIS A 55 4.65 -0.21 5.20
C HIS A 55 3.98 1.18 5.33
N PRO A 56 3.21 1.64 4.32
CA PRO A 56 2.54 2.94 4.37
C PRO A 56 1.56 3.03 5.55
N LEU A 57 1.51 4.20 6.17
CA LEU A 57 0.62 4.53 7.29
C LEU A 57 -0.51 5.48 6.83
N GLY A 58 -1.54 5.62 7.67
CA GLY A 58 -2.67 6.54 7.42
C GLY A 58 -3.84 5.92 6.65
N VAL A 59 -3.76 4.64 6.27
CA VAL A 59 -4.80 3.93 5.52
C VAL A 59 -6.04 3.64 6.38
N ILE A 60 -5.80 3.11 7.58
CA ILE A 60 -6.87 2.76 8.51
C ILE A 60 -7.27 4.04 9.24
N PRO A 61 -8.54 4.48 9.16
CA PRO A 61 -9.02 5.68 9.84
C PRO A 61 -8.75 5.61 11.33
N GLU A 62 -8.40 6.75 11.95
CA GLU A 62 -8.18 6.82 13.40
C GLU A 62 -9.45 6.51 14.21
N THR A 63 -10.62 6.65 13.60
CA THR A 63 -11.92 6.30 14.18
C THR A 63 -12.25 4.81 14.10
N ALA A 64 -11.44 4.00 13.40
CA ALA A 64 -11.67 2.57 13.31
C ALA A 64 -11.37 1.90 14.66
N ASP A 65 -12.31 1.08 15.15
CA ASP A 65 -12.08 0.28 16.35
C ASP A 65 -11.15 -0.89 16.02
N ILE A 66 -9.87 -0.68 16.32
CA ILE A 66 -8.81 -1.69 16.21
C ILE A 66 -8.20 -1.99 17.58
N SER A 67 -8.89 -1.63 18.66
CA SER A 67 -8.39 -1.77 20.04
C SER A 67 -8.10 -3.23 20.41
N GLY A 68 -8.92 -4.16 19.93
CA GLY A 68 -8.75 -5.60 20.17
C GLY A 68 -7.52 -6.22 19.51
N SER A 69 -7.09 -5.72 18.34
CA SER A 69 -5.92 -6.24 17.61
C SER A 69 -4.65 -5.40 17.81
N GLY A 70 -4.81 -4.13 18.15
CA GLY A 70 -3.76 -3.12 18.07
C GLY A 70 -3.47 -2.68 16.63
N LYS A 71 -2.82 -1.51 16.51
CA LYS A 71 -2.54 -0.86 15.21
C LYS A 71 -1.64 -1.68 14.31
N ALA A 72 -0.56 -2.26 14.85
CA ALA A 72 0.41 -3.01 14.06
C ALA A 72 -0.22 -4.24 13.38
N LEU A 73 -1.01 -5.03 14.13
CA LEU A 73 -1.68 -6.21 13.59
C LEU A 73 -2.75 -5.83 12.56
N ALA A 74 -3.55 -4.80 12.83
CA ALA A 74 -4.55 -4.31 11.87
C ALA A 74 -3.90 -3.90 10.52
N TYR A 75 -2.78 -3.18 10.58
CA TYR A 75 -2.02 -2.81 9.37
C TYR A 75 -1.40 -4.02 8.67
N ALA A 76 -0.87 -4.99 9.42
CA ALA A 76 -0.28 -6.20 8.85
C ALA A 76 -1.33 -7.02 8.08
N ILE A 77 -2.53 -7.20 8.64
CA ILE A 77 -3.64 -7.89 7.99
C ILE A 77 -4.11 -7.09 6.76
N ALA A 78 -4.37 -5.78 6.89
CA ALA A 78 -4.84 -4.98 5.77
C ALA A 78 -3.85 -4.98 4.58
N ARG A 79 -2.54 -4.96 4.87
CA ARG A 79 -1.48 -5.08 3.87
C ARG A 79 -1.53 -6.42 3.14
N GLN A 80 -1.77 -7.51 3.87
CA GLN A 80 -1.81 -8.86 3.32
C GLN A 80 -3.08 -9.10 2.50
N GLU A 81 -4.23 -8.68 3.01
CA GLU A 81 -5.55 -8.99 2.45
C GLU A 81 -5.90 -8.11 1.23
N SER A 82 -5.60 -6.82 1.30
CA SER A 82 -6.03 -5.86 0.27
C SER A 82 -4.90 -5.03 -0.33
N GLU A 83 -3.67 -5.16 0.19
CA GLU A 83 -2.57 -4.25 -0.11
C GLU A 83 -2.97 -2.78 0.09
N PHE A 84 -3.85 -2.51 1.08
CA PHE A 84 -4.42 -1.19 1.36
C PHE A 84 -5.35 -0.62 0.28
N ASN A 85 -5.88 -1.43 -0.61
CA ASN A 85 -6.93 -1.03 -1.54
C ASN A 85 -8.30 -1.04 -0.84
N ILE A 86 -8.82 0.15 -0.49
CA ILE A 86 -10.12 0.33 0.17
C ILE A 86 -11.28 -0.24 -0.67
N GLY A 87 -11.16 -0.24 -1.99
CA GLY A 87 -12.16 -0.78 -2.92
C GLY A 87 -11.95 -2.24 -3.32
N ALA A 88 -11.10 -3.00 -2.62
CA ALA A 88 -10.80 -4.38 -2.96
C ALA A 88 -12.05 -5.28 -2.85
N VAL A 89 -12.30 -6.08 -3.89
CA VAL A 89 -13.33 -7.13 -3.92
C VAL A 89 -12.72 -8.40 -4.48
N SER A 90 -12.78 -9.51 -3.74
CA SER A 90 -12.29 -10.81 -4.20
C SER A 90 -13.30 -11.52 -5.10
N SER A 91 -12.86 -12.58 -5.78
CA SER A 91 -13.75 -13.45 -6.57
C SER A 91 -14.82 -14.16 -5.73
N ALA A 92 -14.52 -14.42 -4.45
CA ALA A 92 -15.45 -15.01 -3.49
C ALA A 92 -16.40 -13.97 -2.85
N GLY A 93 -16.22 -12.68 -3.15
CA GLY A 93 -17.08 -11.60 -2.68
C GLY A 93 -16.61 -10.92 -1.39
N ALA A 94 -15.44 -11.24 -0.86
CA ALA A 94 -14.83 -10.55 0.28
C ALA A 94 -14.52 -9.08 -0.07
N ARG A 95 -14.70 -8.14 0.88
CA ARG A 95 -14.66 -6.69 0.59
C ARG A 95 -13.78 -5.88 1.54
N GLY A 96 -13.22 -4.81 0.98
CA GLY A 96 -12.55 -3.74 1.72
C GLY A 96 -11.15 -4.11 2.21
N LEU A 97 -10.63 -3.27 3.11
CA LEU A 97 -9.25 -3.35 3.61
C LEU A 97 -8.90 -4.70 4.25
N LEU A 98 -9.86 -5.30 4.95
CA LEU A 98 -9.69 -6.54 5.69
C LEU A 98 -10.37 -7.75 5.02
N GLN A 99 -10.84 -7.59 3.77
CA GLN A 99 -11.50 -8.65 3.00
C GLN A 99 -12.57 -9.40 3.81
N LEU A 100 -13.54 -8.66 4.37
CA LEU A 100 -14.64 -9.24 5.13
C LEU A 100 -15.68 -9.89 4.20
N MET A 101 -16.20 -11.04 4.60
CA MET A 101 -17.26 -11.73 3.87
C MET A 101 -18.63 -11.04 4.09
N PRO A 102 -19.51 -10.99 3.06
CA PRO A 102 -20.89 -10.54 3.21
C PRO A 102 -21.76 -11.48 4.05
#